data_AF-A0A821F724-F1
#
_entry.id   AF-A0A821F724-F1
#
_cell.length_a   1.000
_cell.length_b   1.000
_cell.length_c   1.000
_cell.angle_alpha   90.00
_cell.angle_beta   90.00
_cell.angle_gamma   90.00
#
_symmetry.space_group_name_H-M   'P 1'
#
loop_
_entity.id
_entity.type
_entity.pdbx_description
1 polymer ?
#
loop_
_entity_poly.entity_id
_entity_poly.type
_entity_poly.pdbx_seq_one_letter_code
_entity_poly.pdbx_strand_id
1 'polypeptide(L)'
;IHAFMRQEALVMNSGKPGYLQFISVHNGKLLYNLDIVGENYVSPNDITDQCLFTDIKRLAIDPTDTWLVTFEERSSISNFDDHQNERKLRFWIFNQTNNQFQLNTTIMYPHGQETLNEMLFHPTKLELATTGNDGFLKIWNFIQENPIT
;
A
#
# COMPACT_ATOMS: atom_id res chain seq x y z
N ILE A 1 -0.71 -10.05 6.16
CA ILE A 1 -0.69 -9.57 7.55
C ILE A 1 0.75 -9.30 7.92
N HIS A 2 1.07 -8.14 8.48
CA HIS A 2 2.45 -7.76 8.84
C HIS A 2 2.48 -7.32 10.30
N ALA A 3 3.57 -7.63 11.00
CA ALA A 3 3.81 -7.08 12.32
C ALA A 3 4.39 -5.67 12.17
N PHE A 4 3.91 -4.75 13.00
CA PHE A 4 4.47 -3.42 13.19
C PHE A 4 4.89 -3.31 14.65
N MET A 5 6.18 -3.55 14.89
CA MET A 5 6.70 -3.77 16.24
C MET A 5 6.68 -2.48 17.06
N ARG A 6 6.88 -1.34 16.40
CA ARG A 6 6.90 -0.01 17.02
C ARG A 6 5.64 0.33 17.83
N GLN A 7 4.50 -0.26 17.47
CA GLN A 7 3.23 -0.11 18.21
C GLN A 7 2.65 -1.45 18.67
N GLU A 8 3.43 -2.53 18.58
CA GLU A 8 3.01 -3.88 18.93
C GLU A 8 1.66 -4.23 18.27
N ALA A 9 1.60 -3.98 16.96
CA ALA A 9 0.37 -4.06 16.18
C ALA A 9 0.49 -5.04 15.01
N LEU A 10 -0.63 -5.67 14.65
CA LEU A 10 -0.81 -6.35 13.38
C LEU A 10 -1.42 -5.39 12.38
N VAL A 11 -0.81 -5.30 11.20
CA VAL A 11 -1.24 -4.50 10.07
C VAL A 11 -1.87 -5.40 9.02
N MET A 12 -3.12 -5.10 8.69
CA MET A 12 -3.94 -5.91 7.81
C MET A 12 -4.77 -5.05 6.88
N ASN A 13 -5.12 -5.58 5.71
CA ASN A 13 -6.19 -5.00 4.92
C ASN A 13 -7.48 -5.02 5.75
N SER A 14 -8.18 -3.90 5.78
CA SER A 14 -9.44 -3.82 6.48
C SER A 14 -10.58 -4.42 5.65
N GLY A 15 -11.70 -4.76 6.29
CA GLY A 15 -12.93 -5.09 5.54
C GLY A 15 -13.53 -3.89 4.77
N LYS A 16 -13.01 -2.67 4.98
CA LYS A 16 -13.34 -1.47 4.21
C LYS A 16 -12.31 -1.32 3.09
N PRO A 17 -12.72 -1.29 1.80
CA PRO A 17 -11.79 -1.08 0.70
C PRO A 17 -10.93 0.15 0.97
N GLY A 18 -9.65 0.14 0.57
CA GLY A 18 -8.77 1.31 0.68
C GLY A 18 -8.26 1.69 2.08
N TYR A 19 -8.55 0.92 3.14
CA TYR A 19 -8.03 1.17 4.50
C TYR A 19 -7.18 0.00 4.99
N LEU A 20 -6.13 0.32 5.75
CA LEU A 20 -5.43 -0.65 6.60
C LEU A 20 -5.91 -0.53 8.05
N GLN A 21 -6.00 -1.67 8.73
CA GLN A 21 -6.28 -1.76 10.16
C GLN A 21 -5.00 -2.08 10.94
N PHE A 22 -4.80 -1.33 12.02
CA PHE A 22 -3.76 -1.58 13.02
C PHE A 22 -4.43 -2.15 14.26
N ILE A 23 -4.16 -3.40 14.59
CA ILE A 23 -4.80 -4.12 15.69
C ILE A 23 -3.73 -4.48 16.74
N SER A 24 -3.98 -4.16 18.01
CA SER A 24 -3.06 -4.50 19.09
C SER A 24 -2.88 -6.01 19.23
N VAL A 25 -1.63 -6.47 19.31
CA VAL A 25 -1.33 -7.89 19.52
C VAL A 25 -1.68 -8.39 20.93
N HIS A 26 -1.77 -7.48 21.90
CA HIS A 26 -1.99 -7.83 23.31
C HIS A 26 -3.45 -8.17 23.63
N ASN A 27 -4.37 -7.45 23.02
CA ASN A 27 -5.79 -7.53 23.38
C ASN A 27 -6.74 -7.60 22.17
N GLY A 28 -6.20 -7.64 20.95
CA GLY A 28 -6.98 -7.73 19.72
C GLY A 28 -7.83 -6.49 19.41
N LYS A 29 -7.64 -5.37 20.12
CA LYS A 29 -8.39 -4.14 19.87
C LYS A 29 -7.82 -3.38 18.68
N LEU A 30 -8.71 -2.79 17.88
CA LEU A 30 -8.35 -1.82 16.86
C LEU A 30 -7.68 -0.60 17.52
N LEU A 31 -6.49 -0.26 17.05
CA LEU A 31 -5.78 0.97 17.41
C LEU A 31 -6.27 2.12 16.54
N TYR A 32 -6.19 1.97 15.22
CA TYR A 32 -6.70 2.93 14.24
C TYR A 32 -6.84 2.30 12.85
N ASN A 33 -7.55 3.01 11.97
CA ASN A 33 -7.55 2.76 10.53
C ASN A 33 -6.67 3.80 9.83
N LEU A 34 -5.86 3.38 8.87
CA LEU A 34 -5.11 4.26 7.99
C LEU A 34 -5.80 4.28 6.62
N ASP A 35 -6.22 5.46 6.17
CA ASP A 35 -6.77 5.66 4.83
C ASP A 35 -5.62 5.65 3.82
N ILE A 36 -5.54 4.58 3.03
CA ILE A 36 -4.48 4.40 2.03
C ILE A 36 -4.84 5.11 0.74
N VAL A 37 -6.11 5.05 0.32
CA VAL A 37 -6.51 5.49 -1.01
C VAL A 37 -6.78 6.98 -1.06
N GLY A 38 -7.36 7.55 0.01
CA GLY A 38 -7.77 8.96 0.07
C GLY A 38 -8.86 9.31 -0.97
N GLU A 39 -9.57 8.30 -1.47
CA GLU A 39 -10.56 8.42 -2.53
C GLU A 39 -11.97 8.58 -1.93
N ASN A 40 -12.80 9.41 -2.58
CA ASN A 40 -14.20 9.53 -2.21
C ASN A 40 -14.96 8.28 -2.67
N TYR A 41 -15.71 7.67 -1.75
CA TYR A 41 -16.65 6.61 -2.07
C TYR A 41 -17.93 7.22 -2.61
N VAL A 42 -18.09 7.22 -3.93
CA VAL A 42 -19.34 7.63 -4.58
C VAL A 42 -20.23 6.39 -4.71
N SER A 43 -21.39 6.44 -4.07
CA SER A 43 -22.39 5.38 -4.21
C SER A 43 -22.86 5.30 -5.67
N PRO A 44 -23.06 4.08 -6.21
CA PRO A 44 -23.66 3.89 -7.53
C PRO A 44 -24.97 4.67 -7.68
N ASN A 45 -25.26 5.20 -8.86
CA ASN A 45 -26.55 5.86 -9.10
C ASN A 45 -27.68 4.83 -9.27
N ASP A 46 -27.35 3.59 -9.62
CA ASP A 46 -28.28 2.47 -9.78
C ASP A 46 -27.61 1.12 -9.42
N ILE A 47 -28.37 0.03 -9.25
CA ILE A 47 -27.87 -1.34 -8.99
C ILE A 47 -26.99 -1.88 -10.12
N THR A 48 -27.13 -1.32 -11.32
CA THR A 48 -26.37 -1.70 -12.52
C THR A 48 -25.01 -0.99 -12.61
N ASP A 49 -24.81 0.11 -11.88
CA ASP A 49 -23.54 0.83 -11.81
C ASP A 49 -22.55 0.02 -10.96
N GLN A 50 -21.51 -0.51 -11.60
CA GLN A 50 -20.43 -1.20 -10.87
C GLN A 50 -19.63 -0.19 -10.06
N CYS A 51 -19.65 -0.33 -8.74
CA CYS A 51 -18.81 0.47 -7.87
C CYS A 51 -17.37 -0.03 -7.98
N LEU A 52 -16.52 0.76 -8.63
CA LEU A 52 -15.10 0.47 -8.73
C LEU A 52 -14.41 0.90 -7.43
N PHE A 53 -13.91 -0.08 -6.68
CA PHE A 53 -13.12 0.17 -5.48
C PHE A 53 -11.64 -0.08 -5.74
N THR A 54 -10.81 0.71 -5.07
CA THR A 54 -9.37 0.50 -5.03
C THR A 54 -9.05 -0.47 -3.89
N ASP A 55 -8.50 -1.62 -4.25
CA ASP A 55 -8.08 -2.65 -3.31
C ASP A 55 -6.60 -2.57 -3.02
N ILE A 56 -6.23 -2.74 -1.75
CA ILE A 56 -4.83 -2.93 -1.35
C ILE A 56 -4.50 -4.41 -1.57
N LYS A 57 -3.72 -4.70 -2.61
CA LYS A 57 -3.38 -6.07 -3.00
C LYS A 57 -2.15 -6.60 -2.26
N ARG A 58 -1.20 -5.73 -1.92
CA ARG A 58 0.02 -6.08 -1.19
C ARG A 58 0.44 -4.94 -0.26
N LEU A 59 1.13 -5.30 0.81
CA LEU A 59 1.79 -4.34 1.68
C LEU A 59 3.12 -4.92 2.19
N ALA A 60 4.06 -4.06 2.54
CA ALA A 60 5.31 -4.44 3.17
C ALA A 60 5.73 -3.34 4.16
N ILE A 61 6.34 -3.74 5.27
CA ILE A 61 6.92 -2.83 6.26
C ILE A 61 8.41 -3.15 6.34
N ASP A 62 9.25 -2.11 6.36
CA ASP A 62 10.69 -2.30 6.44
C ASP A 62 11.10 -2.79 7.84
N PRO A 63 12.27 -3.45 8.00
CA PRO A 63 12.70 -3.99 9.29
C PRO A 63 12.85 -2.96 10.42
N THR A 64 12.94 -1.66 10.10
CA THR A 64 13.08 -0.58 11.08
C THR A 64 11.76 0.08 11.46
N ASP A 65 10.62 -0.39 10.93
CA ASP A 65 9.29 0.18 11.16
C ASP A 65 9.18 1.67 10.77
N THR A 66 9.97 2.11 9.79
CA THR A 66 10.01 3.50 9.32
C THR A 66 9.19 3.70 8.06
N TRP A 67 9.17 2.70 7.19
CA TRP A 67 8.51 2.72 5.89
C TRP A 67 7.46 1.63 5.79
N LEU A 68 6.28 2.03 5.32
CA LEU A 68 5.23 1.16 4.84
C LEU A 68 5.13 1.36 3.33
N VAL A 69 5.01 0.28 2.59
CA VAL A 69 4.73 0.31 1.15
C VAL A 69 3.45 -0.46 0.89
N THR A 70 2.58 0.12 0.08
CA THR A 70 1.31 -0.50 -0.34
C THR A 70 1.25 -0.54 -1.86
N PHE A 71 0.73 -1.64 -2.40
CA PHE A 71 0.35 -1.73 -3.80
C PHE A 71 -1.15 -1.85 -3.88
N GLU A 72 -1.74 -0.92 -4.62
CA GLU A 72 -3.17 -0.82 -4.84
C GLU A 72 -3.53 -1.05 -6.29
N GLU A 73 -4.67 -1.71 -6.51
CA GLU A 73 -5.27 -1.87 -7.83
C GLU A 73 -6.74 -1.46 -7.78
N ARG A 74 -7.13 -0.62 -8.73
CA ARG A 74 -8.53 -0.25 -8.97
C ARG A 74 -8.99 -0.90 -10.25
N SER A 75 -10.00 -1.76 -10.15
CA SER A 75 -10.57 -2.42 -11.33
C SER A 75 -11.22 -1.40 -12.26
N SER A 76 -11.09 -1.61 -13.56
CA SER A 76 -11.86 -0.91 -14.61
C SER A 76 -13.27 -1.50 -14.71
N ILE A 77 -14.22 -0.73 -15.27
CA ILE A 77 -15.57 -1.21 -15.62
C ILE A 77 -15.52 -2.40 -16.59
N SER A 78 -14.46 -2.50 -17.40
CA SER A 78 -14.24 -3.63 -18.29
C SER A 78 -13.62 -4.81 -17.53
N ASN A 79 -14.44 -5.68 -16.94
CA ASN A 79 -13.99 -6.93 -16.31
C ASN A 79 -13.26 -7.91 -17.26
N PHE A 80 -13.20 -7.58 -18.56
CA PHE A 80 -12.57 -8.39 -19.61
C PHE A 80 -11.15 -7.93 -19.99
N ASP A 81 -10.70 -6.77 -19.51
CA ASP A 81 -9.38 -6.21 -19.83
C ASP A 81 -8.72 -5.63 -18.57
N ASP A 82 -7.87 -6.44 -17.94
CA ASP A 82 -7.09 -6.08 -16.74
C ASP A 82 -6.03 -5.00 -17.05
N HIS A 83 -5.67 -4.77 -18.31
CA HIS A 83 -4.72 -3.73 -18.67
C HIS A 83 -5.27 -2.31 -18.48
N GLN A 84 -6.56 -2.16 -18.20
CA GLN A 84 -7.19 -0.88 -17.87
C GLN A 84 -7.24 -0.59 -16.38
N ASN A 85 -6.78 -1.51 -15.53
CA ASN A 85 -6.80 -1.31 -14.09
C ASN A 85 -5.78 -0.26 -13.68
N GLU A 86 -6.19 0.70 -12.83
CA GLU A 86 -5.23 1.65 -12.27
C GLU A 86 -4.38 0.95 -11.22
N ARG A 87 -3.06 1.11 -11.30
CA ARG A 87 -2.11 0.47 -10.40
C ARG A 87 -1.21 1.50 -9.74
N LYS A 88 -1.09 1.44 -8.42
CA LYS A 88 -0.38 2.44 -7.61
C LYS A 88 0.52 1.72 -6.61
N LEU A 89 1.79 2.12 -6.54
CA LEU A 89 2.72 1.73 -5.49
C LEU A 89 3.00 2.96 -4.62
N ARG A 90 2.49 2.97 -3.40
CA ARG A 90 2.63 4.09 -2.47
C ARG A 90 3.64 3.78 -1.37
N PHE A 91 4.50 4.76 -1.11
CA PHE A 91 5.52 4.74 -0.08
C PHE A 91 5.11 5.70 1.02
N TRP A 92 5.02 5.19 2.23
CA TRP A 92 4.56 5.89 3.42
C TRP A 92 5.68 5.94 4.44
N ILE A 93 5.95 7.12 5.00
CA ILE A 93 6.95 7.31 6.05
C ILE A 93 6.25 7.49 7.40
N PHE A 94 6.77 6.82 8.42
CA PHE A 94 6.25 6.93 9.77
C PHE A 94 6.62 8.29 10.38
N ASN A 95 5.62 9.09 10.73
CA ASN A 95 5.81 10.35 11.43
C ASN A 95 5.68 10.12 12.94
N GLN A 96 6.78 10.35 13.65
CA GLN A 96 6.86 10.14 15.10
C GLN A 96 6.04 11.15 15.92
N THR A 97 5.81 12.34 15.38
CA THR A 97 5.08 13.42 16.07
C THR A 97 3.59 13.11 16.17
N ASN A 98 2.99 12.59 15.10
CA ASN A 98 1.58 12.20 15.09
C ASN A 98 1.36 10.68 15.27
N ASN A 99 2.44 9.90 15.36
CA ASN A 99 2.43 8.45 15.56
C ASN A 99 1.66 7.71 14.44
N GLN A 100 1.76 8.20 13.20
CA GLN A 100 1.05 7.66 12.03
C GLN A 100 1.92 7.68 10.77
N PHE A 101 1.60 6.80 9.84
CA PHE A 101 2.18 6.82 8.50
C PHE A 101 1.62 7.97 7.67
N GLN A 102 2.49 8.65 6.93
CA GLN A 102 2.14 9.73 6.01
C GLN A 102 2.63 9.38 4.60
N LEU A 103 1.81 9.67 3.60
CA LEU A 103 2.18 9.44 2.20
C LEU A 103 3.40 10.30 1.83
N ASN A 104 4.43 9.66 1.29
CA ASN A 104 5.64 10.32 0.81
C ASN A 104 5.71 10.32 -0.71
N THR A 105 5.58 9.15 -1.34
CA THR A 105 5.73 8.99 -2.79
C THR A 105 4.67 8.06 -3.34
N THR A 106 4.14 8.37 -4.53
CA THR A 106 3.23 7.49 -5.29
C THR A 106 3.84 7.23 -6.66
N ILE A 107 3.94 5.96 -7.03
CA ILE A 107 4.39 5.52 -8.35
C ILE A 107 3.22 4.85 -9.06
N MET A 108 2.83 5.41 -10.20
CA MET A 108 1.82 4.82 -11.07
C MET A 108 2.44 3.71 -11.91
N TYR A 109 1.73 2.59 -12.08
CA TYR A 109 2.12 1.50 -12.99
C TYR A 109 3.56 0.98 -12.75
N PRO A 110 3.88 0.48 -11.54
CA PRO A 110 5.26 0.09 -11.18
C PRO A 110 5.84 -0.98 -12.11
N HIS A 111 4.99 -1.87 -12.64
CA HIS A 111 5.30 -2.90 -13.64
C HIS A 111 4.56 -2.66 -14.97
N GLY A 112 4.36 -1.39 -15.35
CA GLY A 112 3.53 -1.04 -16.51
C GLY A 112 2.06 -1.40 -16.29
N GLN A 113 1.41 -1.95 -17.32
CA GLN A 113 0.01 -2.42 -17.25
C GLN A 113 -0.15 -3.81 -16.63
N GLU A 114 0.94 -4.36 -16.08
CA GLU A 114 0.95 -5.67 -15.46
C GLU A 114 0.80 -5.55 -13.94
N THR A 115 0.12 -6.53 -13.35
CA THR A 115 -0.04 -6.61 -11.88
C THR A 115 1.29 -6.91 -11.19
N LEU A 116 1.45 -6.36 -9.99
CA LEU A 116 2.55 -6.67 -9.09
C LEU A 116 2.18 -7.93 -8.29
N ASN A 117 3.04 -8.95 -8.38
CA ASN A 117 2.84 -10.25 -7.77
C ASN A 117 3.30 -10.30 -6.31
N GLU A 118 4.48 -9.75 -6.03
CA GLU A 118 5.08 -9.78 -4.70
C GLU A 118 5.98 -8.57 -4.44
N MET A 119 6.08 -8.20 -3.15
CA MET A 119 6.99 -7.16 -2.67
C MET A 119 7.67 -7.59 -1.36
N LEU A 120 8.98 -7.37 -1.24
CA LEU A 120 9.73 -7.70 -0.03
C LEU A 120 10.84 -6.69 0.22
N PHE A 121 10.95 -6.25 1.47
CA PHE A 121 12.09 -5.45 1.89
C PHE A 121 13.34 -6.32 2.04
N HIS A 122 14.49 -5.75 1.67
CA HIS A 122 15.77 -6.34 1.99
C HIS A 122 15.93 -6.41 3.53
N PRO A 123 16.44 -7.52 4.10
CA PRO A 123 16.47 -7.71 5.55
C PRO A 123 17.36 -6.70 6.30
N THR A 124 18.33 -6.09 5.63
CA THR A 124 19.32 -5.20 6.27
C THR A 124 19.58 -3.89 5.53
N LYS A 125 18.97 -3.68 4.36
CA LYS A 125 19.18 -2.48 3.53
C LYS A 125 17.84 -1.83 3.31
N LEU A 126 17.82 -0.51 3.16
CA LEU A 126 16.59 0.21 2.83
C LEU A 126 16.31 0.13 1.32
N GLU A 127 15.96 -1.08 0.89
CA GLU A 127 15.68 -1.47 -0.49
C GLU A 127 14.42 -2.33 -0.51
N LEU A 128 13.53 -2.09 -1.46
CA LEU A 128 12.37 -2.95 -1.72
C LEU A 128 12.56 -3.67 -3.06
N ALA A 129 12.33 -4.97 -3.10
CA ALA A 129 12.20 -5.72 -4.33
C ALA A 129 10.73 -5.93 -4.69
N THR A 130 10.37 -5.74 -5.96
CA THR A 130 9.04 -6.07 -6.48
C THR A 130 9.14 -6.95 -7.73
N THR A 131 8.14 -7.81 -7.93
CA THR A 131 8.00 -8.64 -9.13
C THR A 131 6.61 -8.45 -9.73
N GLY A 132 6.48 -8.55 -11.05
CA GLY A 132 5.21 -8.39 -11.75
C GLY A 132 5.05 -9.35 -12.93
N ASN A 133 3.86 -9.34 -13.54
CA ASN A 133 3.57 -10.14 -14.74
C ASN A 133 4.30 -9.63 -15.99
N ASP A 134 4.97 -8.48 -15.92
CA ASP A 134 5.88 -7.98 -16.94
C ASP A 134 7.16 -8.83 -17.08
N GLY A 135 7.37 -9.80 -16.17
CA GLY A 135 8.52 -10.68 -16.16
C GLY A 135 9.77 -10.05 -15.56
N PHE A 136 9.67 -8.86 -14.97
CA PHE A 136 10.80 -8.16 -14.39
C PHE A 136 10.78 -8.16 -12.87
N LEU A 137 11.98 -8.14 -12.29
CA LEU A 137 12.22 -7.77 -10.91
C LEU A 137 12.72 -6.33 -10.88
N LYS A 138 12.16 -5.50 -10.00
CA LYS A 138 12.55 -4.10 -9.81
C LYS A 138 13.02 -3.87 -8.37
N ILE A 139 14.07 -3.08 -8.21
CA ILE A 139 14.60 -2.67 -6.89
C ILE A 139 14.35 -1.17 -6.71
N TRP A 140 13.70 -0.81 -5.61
CA TRP A 140 13.39 0.55 -5.21
C TRP A 140 14.33 0.96 -4.08
N ASN A 141 15.14 2.00 -4.31
CA ASN A 141 16.05 2.56 -3.33
C ASN A 141 15.42 3.81 -2.69
N PHE A 142 15.53 3.95 -1.38
CA PHE A 142 15.01 5.09 -0.64
C PHE A 142 16.13 6.09 -0.42
N ILE A 143 16.12 7.17 -1.19
CA ILE A 143 17.15 8.20 -1.13
C ILE A 143 16.66 9.29 -0.20
N GLN A 144 17.41 9.54 0.88
CA GLN A 144 17.21 10.71 1.71
C GLN A 144 18.00 11.86 1.06
N GLU A 145 17.29 12.82 0.45
CA GLU A 145 17.97 14.04 0.02
C GLU A 145 18.43 14.78 1.27
N ASN A 146 19.76 14.92 1.44
CA ASN A 146 20.29 15.90 2.37
C ASN A 146 19.94 17.28 1.81
N PRO A 147 19.20 18.14 2.53
CA PRO A 147 18.98 19.50 2.07
C PRO A 147 20.35 20.15 1.84
N ILE A 148 20.53 20.72 0.66
CA ILE A 148 21.75 21.44 0.28
C ILE A 148 21.92 22.58 1.28
N THR A 149 22.96 22.48 2.12
CA THR A 149 23.39 23.51 3.07
C THR A 149 23.93 24.74 2.37
#